data_AF-A0A522QRQ6-F1
#
_entry.id   AF-A0A522QRQ6-F1
#
_cell.length_a   1.000
_cell.length_b   1.000
_cell.length_c   1.000
_cell.angle_alpha   90.00
_cell.angle_beta   90.00
_cell.angle_gamma   90.00
#
_symmetry.space_group_name_H-M   'P 1'
#
loop_
_entity.id
_entity.type
_entity.pdbx_description
1 polymer ?
#
loop_
_entity_poly.entity_id
_entity_poly.type
_entity_poly.pdbx_seq_one_letter_code
_entity_poly.pdbx_strand_id
1 'polypeptide(L)'
;MPETPAAHLFHLVDEAVWAEVVRDGRYAPASLATEGFVHCSYAHQVAGVAAARYAGVPDLVVVELDPAGLDVRDEDSYGAGVTYPHVYGPIPVSAAVAAHPLSDLLDGTVCAAVDR
;
A
#
# COMPACT_ATOMS: atom_id res chain seq x y z
N MET A 1 -0.23 25.90 11.52
CA MET A 1 -1.19 25.40 10.52
C MET A 1 -1.17 23.90 10.66
N PRO A 2 -2.25 23.19 11.00
CA PRO A 2 -2.22 21.76 10.79
C PRO A 2 -2.21 21.55 9.27
N GLU A 3 -1.11 21.03 8.75
CA GLU A 3 -1.09 20.37 7.46
C GLU A 3 -2.24 19.34 7.44
N THR A 4 -3.06 19.36 6.39
CA THR A 4 -4.04 18.29 6.19
C THR A 4 -3.25 16.98 6.17
N PRO A 5 -3.56 15.99 7.02
CA PRO A 5 -2.86 14.72 6.97
C PRO A 5 -3.03 14.17 5.55
N ALA A 6 -1.92 13.81 4.91
CA ALA A 6 -1.97 13.17 3.60
C ALA A 6 -2.86 11.92 3.71
N ALA A 7 -3.63 11.63 2.66
CA ALA A 7 -4.54 10.50 2.65
C ALA A 7 -3.78 9.20 2.92
N HIS A 8 -4.39 8.26 3.66
CA HIS A 8 -3.78 6.96 3.93
C HIS A 8 -3.43 6.24 2.63
N LEU A 9 -2.31 5.51 2.66
CA LEU A 9 -1.79 4.76 1.54
C LEU A 9 -2.02 3.27 1.75
N PHE A 10 -2.18 2.54 0.66
CA PHE A 10 -2.42 1.10 0.69
C PHE A 10 -1.36 0.38 -0.12
N HIS A 11 -0.77 -0.66 0.45
CA HIS A 11 0.20 -1.51 -0.23
C HIS A 11 -0.27 -2.97 -0.20
N LEU A 12 -0.23 -3.65 -1.35
CA LEU A 12 -0.55 -5.07 -1.44
C LEU A 12 0.74 -5.88 -1.31
N VAL A 13 0.72 -6.86 -0.43
CA VAL A 13 1.85 -7.75 -0.15
C VAL A 13 1.33 -9.13 0.22
N ASP A 14 2.13 -10.16 -0.02
CA ASP A 14 1.88 -11.51 0.46
C ASP A 14 1.83 -11.55 2.00
N GLU A 15 0.87 -12.28 2.56
CA GLU A 15 0.65 -12.37 4.00
C GLU A 15 1.89 -12.91 4.74
N ALA A 16 2.53 -13.94 4.20
CA ALA A 16 3.71 -14.54 4.83
C ALA A 16 4.89 -13.56 4.81
N VAL A 17 5.09 -12.86 3.69
CA VAL A 17 6.11 -11.79 3.59
C VAL A 17 5.84 -10.69 4.61
N TRP A 18 4.60 -10.22 4.72
CA TRP A 18 4.25 -9.20 5.71
C TRP A 18 4.51 -9.67 7.14
N ALA A 19 4.14 -10.91 7.47
CA ALA A 19 4.37 -11.48 8.79
C ALA A 19 5.85 -11.60 9.17
N GLU A 20 6.75 -11.82 8.20
CA GLU A 20 8.21 -11.78 8.41
C GLU A 20 8.69 -10.35 8.66
N VAL A 21 8.28 -9.42 7.80
CA VAL A 21 8.67 -8.01 7.84
C VAL A 21 8.27 -7.33 9.16
N VAL A 22 7.09 -7.67 9.70
CA VAL A 22 6.63 -7.17 11.00
C VAL A 22 7.63 -7.50 12.12
N ARG A 23 8.38 -8.60 12.01
CA ARG A 23 9.42 -8.97 13.00
C ARG A 23 10.70 -8.17 12.84
N ASP A 24 11.06 -7.82 11.60
CA ASP A 24 12.30 -7.10 11.27
C ASP A 24 12.15 -5.57 11.40
N GLY A 25 10.91 -5.06 11.44
CA GLY A 25 10.58 -3.66 11.74
C GLY A 25 10.72 -2.69 10.58
N ARG A 26 11.20 -3.13 9.41
CA ARG A 26 11.27 -2.34 8.17
C ARG A 26 10.94 -3.20 6.96
N TYR A 27 10.13 -2.62 6.07
CA TYR A 27 9.74 -3.22 4.81
C TYR A 27 10.47 -2.57 3.64
N ALA A 28 11.09 -3.40 2.81
CA ALA A 28 11.80 -2.97 1.60
C ALA A 28 11.56 -4.01 0.49
N PRO A 29 10.45 -3.89 -0.27
CA PRO A 29 10.17 -4.82 -1.36
C PRO A 29 11.16 -4.67 -2.51
N ALA A 30 11.19 -5.66 -3.41
CA ALA A 30 12.08 -5.66 -4.56
C ALA A 30 11.98 -4.38 -5.42
N SER A 31 10.77 -3.81 -5.55
CA SER A 31 10.55 -2.56 -6.31
C SER A 31 11.41 -1.40 -5.80
N LEU A 32 11.69 -1.34 -4.49
CA LEU A 32 12.57 -0.31 -3.94
C LEU A 32 14.00 -0.42 -4.48
N ALA A 33 14.49 -1.64 -4.71
CA ALA A 33 15.82 -1.88 -5.26
C ALA A 33 15.86 -1.79 -6.79
N THR A 34 14.80 -2.20 -7.48
CA THR A 34 14.75 -2.26 -8.95
C THR A 34 14.25 -0.97 -9.60
N GLU A 35 13.32 -0.26 -8.97
CA GLU A 35 12.65 0.93 -9.50
C GLU A 35 12.92 2.18 -8.65
N GLY A 36 13.32 2.01 -7.38
CA GLY A 36 13.66 3.10 -6.47
C GLY A 36 12.54 3.54 -5.54
N PHE A 37 11.37 2.89 -5.60
CA PHE A 37 10.20 3.22 -4.78
C PHE A 37 9.30 1.99 -4.51
N VAL A 38 8.44 2.12 -3.51
CA VAL A 38 7.38 1.16 -3.19
C VAL A 38 6.08 1.61 -3.83
N HIS A 39 5.44 0.72 -4.60
CA HIS A 39 4.11 0.98 -5.16
C HIS A 39 3.05 1.01 -4.06
N CYS A 40 2.36 2.13 -3.92
CA CYS A 40 1.18 2.22 -3.09
C CYS A 40 -0.04 2.58 -3.96
N SER A 41 -1.20 2.60 -3.33
CA SER A 41 -2.48 2.94 -3.92
C SER A 41 -3.24 3.81 -2.94
N TYR A 42 -4.09 4.70 -3.45
CA TYR A 42 -5.19 5.20 -2.64
C TYR A 42 -6.27 4.15 -2.51
N ALA A 43 -7.11 4.30 -1.49
CA ALA A 43 -8.26 3.46 -1.21
C ALA A 43 -9.06 3.04 -2.46
N HIS A 44 -9.52 4.03 -3.25
CA HIS A 44 -10.33 3.80 -4.45
C HIS A 44 -9.59 3.07 -5.58
N GLN A 45 -8.25 2.97 -5.52
CA GLN A 45 -7.42 2.31 -6.53
C GLN A 45 -7.14 0.84 -6.19
N VAL A 46 -7.25 0.44 -4.92
CA VAL A 46 -6.86 -0.90 -4.42
C VAL A 46 -7.56 -2.02 -5.21
N ALA A 47 -8.89 -1.95 -5.35
CA ALA A 47 -9.66 -2.99 -6.04
C ALA A 47 -9.24 -3.12 -7.52
N GLY A 48 -8.99 -2.01 -8.20
CA GLY A 48 -8.53 -2.00 -9.59
C GLY A 48 -7.12 -2.59 -9.74
N VAL A 49 -6.20 -2.24 -8.85
CA VAL A 49 -4.82 -2.78 -8.83
C VAL A 49 -4.82 -4.27 -8.51
N ALA A 50 -5.60 -4.70 -7.52
CA ALA A 50 -5.76 -6.10 -7.16
C ALA A 50 -6.22 -6.94 -8.36
N ALA A 51 -7.28 -6.49 -9.05
CA ALA A 51 -7.80 -7.17 -10.24
C ALA A 51 -6.80 -7.19 -11.40
N ALA A 52 -6.05 -6.11 -11.61
CA ALA A 52 -5.14 -5.98 -12.76
C ALA A 52 -3.79 -6.69 -12.58
N ARG A 53 -3.26 -6.76 -11.36
CA ARG A 53 -1.89 -7.22 -11.07
C ARG A 53 -1.83 -8.50 -10.26
N TYR A 54 -2.87 -8.80 -9.50
CA TYR A 54 -2.86 -9.86 -8.49
C TYR A 54 -4.01 -10.86 -8.67
N ALA A 55 -4.63 -10.90 -9.86
CA ALA A 55 -5.67 -11.86 -10.17
C ALA A 55 -5.18 -13.30 -9.98
N GLY A 56 -5.86 -14.06 -9.11
CA GLY A 56 -5.52 -15.46 -8.82
C GLY A 56 -4.33 -15.66 -7.89
N VAL A 57 -3.76 -14.59 -7.33
CA VAL A 57 -2.75 -14.68 -6.27
C VAL A 57 -3.48 -14.81 -4.92
N PRO A 58 -3.33 -15.95 -4.21
CA PRO A 58 -3.94 -16.14 -2.90
C PRO A 58 -3.18 -15.36 -1.81
N ASP A 59 -3.75 -15.33 -0.60
CA ASP A 59 -3.05 -14.92 0.62
C ASP A 59 -2.41 -13.53 0.56
N LEU A 60 -3.10 -12.58 -0.09
CA LEU A 60 -2.70 -11.18 -0.11
C LEU A 60 -3.31 -10.42 1.05
N VAL A 61 -2.49 -9.56 1.65
CA VAL A 61 -2.92 -8.55 2.59
C VAL A 61 -2.77 -7.16 1.98
N VAL A 62 -3.68 -6.28 2.37
CA VAL A 62 -3.62 -4.85 2.10
C VAL A 62 -3.18 -4.16 3.38
N VAL A 63 -1.98 -3.59 3.35
CA VAL A 63 -1.39 -2.84 4.45
C VAL A 63 -1.78 -1.37 4.31
N GLU A 64 -2.46 -0.84 5.31
CA GLU A 64 -2.81 0.57 5.44
C GLU A 64 -1.67 1.31 6.13
N LEU A 65 -1.20 2.40 5.51
CA LEU A 65 -0.02 3.15 5.91
C LEU A 65 -0.40 4.60 6.22
N ASP A 66 0.06 5.09 7.38
CA ASP A 66 0.14 6.52 7.66
C ASP A 66 1.32 7.12 6.86
N PRO A 67 1.06 8.07 5.95
CA PRO A 67 2.11 8.69 5.14
C PRO A 67 3.00 9.66 5.95
N ALA A 68 2.68 9.97 7.21
CA ALA A 68 3.45 10.90 8.01
C ALA A 68 4.93 10.50 8.12
N GLY A 69 5.81 11.33 7.57
CA GLY A 69 7.26 11.10 7.57
C GLY A 69 7.78 10.17 6.47
N LEU A 70 6.92 9.74 5.53
CA LEU A 70 7.32 9.04 4.31
C LEU A 70 7.57 10.05 3.17
N ASP A 71 8.53 9.75 2.28
CA ASP A 71 8.71 10.50 1.02
C ASP A 71 7.72 9.95 -0.02
N VAL A 72 6.52 10.53 -0.05
CA VAL A 72 5.43 10.11 -0.94
C VAL A 72 5.37 11.03 -2.16
N ARG A 73 5.26 10.45 -3.35
CA ARG A 73 5.09 11.18 -4.61
C ARG A 73 3.99 10.57 -5.47
N ASP A 74 3.07 11.41 -5.94
CA ASP A 74 2.03 11.02 -6.89
C ASP A 74 2.56 11.09 -8.32
N GLU A 75 2.69 9.94 -8.98
CA GLU A 75 3.30 9.86 -10.31
C GLU A 75 2.53 8.95 -11.25
N ASP A 76 2.46 9.34 -12.52
CA ASP A 76 2.06 8.46 -13.63
C ASP A 76 3.31 7.83 -14.23
N SER A 77 3.90 6.87 -13.52
CA SER A 77 5.16 6.24 -13.92
C SER A 77 5.07 5.45 -15.23
N TYR A 78 3.85 5.17 -15.70
CA TYR A 78 3.61 4.35 -16.90
C TYR A 78 2.97 5.14 -18.06
N GLY A 79 2.71 6.43 -17.91
CA GLY A 79 2.08 7.27 -18.94
C GLY A 79 0.62 6.88 -19.25
N ALA A 80 -0.07 6.27 -18.29
CA ALA A 80 -1.44 5.76 -18.43
C ALA A 80 -2.52 6.82 -18.15
N GLY A 81 -2.13 8.05 -17.77
CA GLY A 81 -3.03 9.14 -17.39
C GLY A 81 -3.60 9.03 -15.98
N VAL A 82 -3.06 8.13 -15.15
CA VAL A 82 -3.48 7.91 -13.76
C VAL A 82 -2.26 7.95 -12.86
N THR A 83 -2.31 8.77 -11.80
CA THR A 83 -1.24 8.85 -10.82
C THR A 83 -1.45 7.86 -9.68
N TYR A 84 -0.35 7.30 -9.20
CA TYR A 84 -0.32 6.44 -8.01
C TYR A 84 0.68 7.01 -7.00
N PRO A 85 0.42 6.86 -5.69
CA PRO A 85 1.37 7.25 -4.67
C PRO A 85 2.52 6.25 -4.61
N HIS A 86 3.75 6.76 -4.63
CA HIS A 86 4.98 5.99 -4.50
C HIS A 86 5.75 6.43 -3.26
N VAL A 87 6.21 5.48 -2.46
CA VAL A 87 7.08 5.75 -1.30
C VAL A 87 8.54 5.56 -1.68
N TYR A 88 9.31 6.63 -1.65
CA TYR A 88 10.74 6.66 -1.97
C TYR A 88 11.59 6.32 -0.75
N GLY A 89 11.57 5.06 -0.35
CA GLY A 89 12.39 4.56 0.75
C GLY A 89 11.82 3.30 1.42
N PRO A 90 12.55 2.72 2.37
CA PRO A 90 12.03 1.63 3.19
C PRO A 90 10.89 2.13 4.08
N ILE A 91 9.83 1.34 4.19
CA ILE A 91 8.65 1.67 5.01
C ILE A 91 8.86 1.10 6.41
N PRO A 92 8.91 1.92 7.47
CA PRO A 92 8.95 1.40 8.83
C PRO A 92 7.63 0.70 9.16
N VAL A 93 7.67 -0.43 9.85
CA VAL A 93 6.45 -1.15 10.24
C VAL A 93 5.54 -0.28 11.14
N SER A 94 6.11 0.69 11.86
CA SER A 94 5.35 1.67 12.64
C SER A 94 4.46 2.60 11.81
N ALA A 95 4.69 2.71 10.49
CA ALA A 95 3.80 3.44 9.60
C ALA A 95 2.56 2.60 9.23
N ALA A 96 2.59 1.27 9.41
CA ALA A 96 1.43 0.43 9.17
C ALA A 96 0.44 0.55 10.33
N VAL A 97 -0.73 1.11 10.04
CA VAL A 97 -1.80 1.33 11.02
C VAL A 97 -2.80 0.18 11.04
N ALA A 98 -2.92 -0.56 9.93
CA ALA A 98 -3.71 -1.77 9.82
C ALA A 98 -3.20 -2.69 8.70
N ALA A 99 -3.57 -3.97 8.77
CA ALA A 99 -3.39 -4.93 7.68
C ALA A 99 -4.65 -5.80 7.59
N HIS A 100 -5.19 -5.95 6.39
CA HIS A 100 -6.43 -6.67 6.14
C HIS A 100 -6.22 -7.72 5.06
N PRO A 101 -6.78 -8.93 5.18
CA PRO A 101 -6.90 -9.83 4.04
C PRO A 101 -7.59 -9.12 2.88
N LEU A 102 -7.05 -9.28 1.66
CA LEU A 102 -7.64 -8.67 0.46
C LEU A 102 -9.08 -9.14 0.25
N SER A 103 -9.40 -10.39 0.59
CA SER A 103 -10.77 -10.94 0.56
C SER A 103 -11.74 -10.08 1.37
N ASP A 104 -11.35 -9.66 2.57
CA ASP A 104 -12.24 -8.95 3.48
C ASP A 104 -12.57 -7.54 2.96
N LEU A 105 -11.66 -6.94 2.20
CA LEU A 105 -11.87 -5.67 1.52
C LEU A 105 -12.75 -5.80 0.29
N LEU A 106 -12.56 -6.86 -0.51
CA LEU A 106 -13.35 -7.08 -1.73
C LEU A 106 -14.79 -7.53 -1.42
N ASP A 107 -14.99 -8.27 -0.34
CA ASP A 107 -16.30 -8.75 0.12
C ASP A 107 -17.05 -7.68 0.95
N GLY A 108 -16.46 -6.49 1.15
CA GLY A 108 -17.06 -5.39 1.92
C GLY A 108 -17.12 -5.65 3.43
N THR A 109 -16.41 -6.68 3.92
CA THR A 109 -16.33 -7.02 5.35
C THR A 109 -15.56 -5.94 6.12
N VAL A 110 -14.58 -5.30 5.48
CA VAL A 110 -13.91 -4.09 5.99
C VAL A 110 -14.59 -2.86 5.37
N CYS A 111 -15.74 -2.49 5.91
CA CYS A 111 -16.57 -1.38 5.43
C CYS A 111 -15.99 0.03 5.73
N ALA A 112 -14.71 0.16 6.11
CA ALA A 112 -14.18 1.38 6.73
C ALA A 112 -12.78 1.84 6.30
N ALA A 113 -12.07 1.08 5.45
CA ALA A 113 -10.69 1.45 5.06
C ALA A 113 -10.64 2.32 3.79
N VAL A 114 -11.72 2.41 3.03
CA VAL A 114 -11.70 3.01 1.69
C VAL A 114 -12.32 4.41 1.55
N ASP A 115 -12.87 4.98 2.63
CA ASP A 115 -13.62 6.26 2.57
C ASP A 115 -13.42 7.14 3.83
N ARG A 116 -12.17 7.38 4.27
CA ARG A 116 -11.88 8.39 5.31
C ARG A 116 -10.73 9.29 4.94
#